data_AF-A0A7J4MZB2-F1
#
_entry.id   AF-A0A7J4MZB2-F1
#
_cell.length_a   1.000
_cell.length_b   1.000
_cell.length_c   1.000
_cell.angle_alpha   90.00
_cell.angle_beta   90.00
_cell.angle_gamma   90.00
#
_symmetry.space_group_name_H-M   'P 1'
#
loop_
_entity.id
_entity.type
_entity.pdbx_description
1 polymer ?
#
loop_
_entity_poly.entity_id
_entity_poly.type
_entity_poly.pdbx_seq_one_letter_code
_entity_poly.pdbx_strand_id
1 'polypeptide(L)' 'MKLLHPQELEVFYFIPAIRKELSVQMKKKGKGQREIANLLGITEAAVSQYISSKRAT' A
#
# COMPACT_ATOMS: atom_id res chain seq x y z
N MET A 1 -24.19 -8.07 -11.27
CA MET A 1 -23.09 -7.12 -10.99
C MET A 1 -23.24 -6.68 -9.54
N LYS A 2 -22.27 -6.97 -8.67
CA LYS A 2 -22.37 -6.60 -7.24
C LYS A 2 -21.97 -5.13 -7.11
N LEU A 3 -22.90 -4.27 -6.69
CA LEU A 3 -22.55 -2.92 -6.30
C LEU A 3 -21.75 -3.02 -4.99
N LEU A 4 -20.50 -2.54 -5.03
CA LEU A 4 -19.71 -2.33 -3.83
C LEU A 4 -20.19 -1.04 -3.18
N HIS A 5 -20.32 -1.08 -1.85
CA HIS A 5 -20.55 0.16 -1.10
C HIS A 5 -19.32 1.08 -1.24
N PRO A 6 -19.51 2.41 -1.19
CA PRO A 6 -18.40 3.35 -1.27
C PRO A 6 -17.25 3.03 -0.31
N GLN A 7 -17.56 2.58 0.91
CA GLN A 7 -16.58 2.20 1.93
C GLN A 7 -15.78 0.94 1.54
N GLU A 8 -16.41 -0.02 0.87
CA GLU A 8 -15.71 -1.21 0.36
C GLU A 8 -14.74 -0.83 -0.75
N LEU A 9 -15.14 0.11 -1.63
CA LEU A 9 -14.24 0.64 -2.65
C LEU A 9 -13.02 1.32 -2.03
N GLU A 10 -13.24 2.16 -1.02
CA GLU A 10 -12.18 2.86 -0.31
C GLU A 10 -11.19 1.90 0.36
N VAL A 11 -11.70 0.92 1.10
CA VAL A 11 -10.89 -0.01 1.89
C VAL A 11 -10.16 -1.01 1.01
N PHE A 12 -10.78 -1.50 -0.07
CA PHE A 12 -10.19 -2.56 -0.89
C PHE A 12 -9.33 -2.06 -2.03
N TYR A 13 -9.59 -0.85 -2.55
CA TYR A 13 -8.90 -0.36 -3.75
C TYR A 13 -8.15 0.94 -3.51
N PHE A 14 -8.83 2.00 -3.04
CA PHE A 14 -8.21 3.34 -2.96
C PHE A 14 -7.10 3.40 -1.91
N ILE A 15 -7.38 3.05 -0.66
CA ILE A 15 -6.38 3.09 0.42
C ILE A 15 -5.20 2.16 0.09
N PRO A 16 -5.41 0.90 -0.37
CA PRO A 16 -4.32 0.03 -0.78
C PRO A 16 -3.49 0.57 -1.94
N ALA A 17 -4.12 1.15 -2.97
CA ALA A 17 -3.41 1.72 -4.12
C ALA A 17 -2.54 2.92 -3.70
N ILE A 18 -3.07 3.82 -2.88
CA ILE A 18 -2.32 4.96 -2.35
C ILE A 18 -1.11 4.47 -1.53
N ARG A 19 -1.32 3.51 -0.61
CA ARG A 19 -0.23 2.94 0.20
C ARG A 19 0.84 2.27 -0.65
N LYS A 20 0.43 1.58 -1.73
CA LYS A 20 1.36 0.97 -2.68
C LYS A 20 2.23 2.01 -3.36
N GLU A 21 1.61 3.03 -3.96
CA GLU A 21 2.33 4.08 -4.68
C GLU A 21 3.30 4.82 -3.77
N LEU A 22 2.85 5.20 -2.56
CA LEU A 22 3.69 5.84 -1.56
C LEU A 22 4.90 4.95 -1.19
N SER A 23 4.68 3.65 -0.95
CA SER A 23 5.75 2.71 -0.61
C SER A 23 6.78 2.59 -1.74
N VAL A 24 6.32 2.48 -2.99
CA VAL A 24 7.19 2.37 -4.17
C VAL A 24 8.01 3.66 -4.36
N GLN A 25 7.37 4.83 -4.27
CA GLN A 25 8.06 6.11 -4.47
C GLN A 25 9.06 6.40 -3.35
N MET A 26 8.74 6.08 -2.10
CA MET A 26 9.70 6.19 -0.99
C MET A 26 10.88 5.24 -1.15
N LYS A 27 10.65 4.01 -1.62
CA LYS A 27 11.73 3.06 -1.91
C LYS A 27 12.65 3.56 -3.03
N LYS A 28 12.09 4.15 -4.10
CA LYS A 28 12.84 4.81 -5.18
C LYS A 28 13.69 5.97 -4.67
N LYS A 29 13.23 6.69 -3.65
CA LYS A 29 13.99 7.75 -2.95
C LYS A 29 15.01 7.23 -1.93
N GLY A 30 15.25 5.92 -1.87
CA GLY A 30 16.29 5.31 -1.03
C GLY A 30 15.85 4.94 0.39
N LYS A 31 14.58 5.13 0.76
CA LYS A 31 14.10 4.78 2.11
C LYS A 31 14.11 3.26 2.37
N GLY A 32 14.43 2.88 3.60
CA GLY A 32 14.35 1.49 4.06
C GLY A 32 12.91 1.01 4.27
N GLN A 33 12.64 -0.30 4.16
CA GLN A 33 11.28 -0.82 4.33
C GLN A 33 10.73 -0.58 5.75
N ARG A 34 11.55 -0.80 6.79
CA ARG A 34 11.22 -0.45 8.18
C ARG A 34 10.90 1.04 8.38
N GLU A 35 11.62 1.93 7.72
CA GLU A 35 11.35 3.38 7.79
C GLU A 35 10.00 3.72 7.14
N ILE A 36 9.74 3.15 5.95
CA ILE A 36 8.46 3.31 5.24
C ILE A 36 7.29 2.77 6.08
N ALA A 37 7.48 1.61 6.71
CA ALA A 37 6.49 0.97 7.59
C ALA A 37 6.09 1.89 8.75
N ASN A 38 7.08 2.50 9.41
CA ASN A 38 6.86 3.46 10.48
C ASN A 38 6.14 4.72 9.99
N LEU A 39 6.53 5.27 8.83
CA LEU A 39 5.90 6.46 8.26
C LEU A 39 4.44 6.24 7.85
N LEU A 40 4.11 5.05 7.36
CA LEU A 40 2.75 4.70 6.90
C LEU A 40 1.88 4.07 8.00
N GLY A 41 2.44 3.78 9.18
CA GLY A 41 1.73 3.10 10.26
C GLY A 41 1.27 1.68 9.88
N ILE A 42 2.09 0.94 9.12
CA ILE A 42 1.82 -0.43 8.67
C ILE A 42 3.01 -1.35 8.96
N THR A 43 2.80 -2.66 8.86
CA THR A 43 3.89 -3.64 9.03
C THR A 43 4.92 -3.57 7.89
N GLU A 44 6.19 -3.88 8.18
CA GLU A 44 7.23 -4.02 7.15
C GLU A 44 6.88 -5.09 6.10
N ALA A 45 6.21 -6.17 6.50
CA ALA A 45 5.69 -7.18 5.57
C ALA A 45 4.68 -6.60 4.56
N ALA A 46 3.80 -5.68 4.98
CA ALA A 46 2.88 -4.99 4.07
C ALA A 46 3.63 -4.10 3.06
N VAL A 47 4.67 -3.38 3.50
CA VAL A 47 5.55 -2.60 2.62
C VAL A 47 6.25 -3.50 1.60
N SER A 48 6.80 -4.64 2.04
CA SER A 48 7.40 -5.64 1.17
C SER A 48 6.41 -6.15 0.11
N GLN A 49 5.16 -6.43 0.51
CA GLN A 49 4.10 -6.86 -0.40
C GLN A 49 3.69 -5.77 -1.40
N TYR A 50 3.67 -4.50 -0.98
CA TYR A 50 3.40 -3.36 -1.87
C TYR A 50 4.51 -3.15 -2.90
N ILE A 51 5.79 -3.23 -2.48
CA ILE A 51 6.95 -3.05 -3.37
C ILE A 51 7.08 -4.23 -4.35
N SER A 52 6.86 -5.46 -3.89
CA SER A 52 6.98 -6.67 -4.72
C SER A 52 5.80 -6.90 -5.68
N SER A 53 4.84 -5.96 -5.75
CA SER A 53 3.63 -6.06 -6.58
C SER A 53 2.77 -7.31 -6.30
N LYS A 54 2.90 -7.94 -5.13
CA LYS A 54 2.15 -9.16 -4.76
C LYS A 54 0.77 -8.89 -4.14
N ARG A 55 0.47 -7.66 -3.74
CA ARG A 55 -0.92 -7.23 -3.46
C ARG A 55 -1.51 -6.67 -4.75
N ALA A 56 -2.51 -7.38 -5.27
CA ALA A 56 -3.25 -7.05 -6.47
C ALA A 56 -3.80 -5.61 -6.43
N THR A 57 -3.88 -5.01 -7.62
CA THR A 57 -4.70 -3.82 -7.91
C THR A 57 -6.17 -4.15 -7.71
#